data_AF-A0A7K2TCY8-F1
#
_entry.id   AF-A0A7K2TCY8-F1
#
_cell.length_a   1.000
_cell.length_b   1.000
_cell.length_c   1.000
_cell.angle_alpha   90.00
_cell.angle_beta   90.00
_cell.angle_gamma   90.00
#
_symmetry.space_group_name_H-M   'P 1'
#
loop_
_entity.id
_entity.type
_entity.pdbx_description
1 polymer ?
#
loop_
_entity_poly.entity_id
_entity_poly.type
_entity_poly.pdbx_seq_one_letter_code
_entity_poly.pdbx_strand_id
1 'polypeptide(L)'
;MMAGRRRGGDGARPCPACGTPTLAQWVGTTAALHATVDLPGPDEPRPWAAALLHRTPNNLIWCLPRPRYGPLRLRWTHARHPPDCPHQHLTSHTCTPAPTTLF
;
A
#
# COMPACT_ATOMS: atom_id res chain seq x y z
N MET A 1 -26.23 -9.21 -12.93
CA MET A 1 -25.39 -8.66 -11.85
C MET A 1 -24.26 -7.87 -12.48
N MET A 2 -24.31 -6.53 -12.43
CA MET A 2 -23.33 -5.68 -13.08
C MET A 2 -22.08 -5.56 -12.20
N ALA A 3 -20.98 -6.21 -12.58
CA ALA A 3 -19.68 -6.00 -11.96
C ALA A 3 -19.16 -4.60 -12.37
N GLY A 4 -19.41 -3.60 -11.52
CA GLY A 4 -18.88 -2.26 -11.70
C GLY A 4 -17.36 -2.28 -11.74
N ARG A 5 -16.77 -2.13 -12.93
CA ARG A 5 -15.33 -1.95 -13.09
C ARG A 5 -14.94 -0.65 -12.40
N ARG A 6 -14.34 -0.75 -11.21
CA ARG A 6 -13.66 0.40 -10.60
C ARG A 6 -12.39 0.68 -11.42
N ARG A 7 -12.49 1.58 -12.40
CA ARG A 7 -11.31 2.22 -13.00
C ARG A 7 -10.71 3.14 -11.93
N GLY A 8 -9.89 2.59 -11.04
CA GLY A 8 -9.03 3.37 -10.14
C GLY A 8 -7.78 3.76 -10.92
N GLY A 9 -7.59 5.06 -11.16
CA GLY A 9 -6.45 5.59 -11.91
C GLY A 9 -5.12 5.12 -11.34
N ASP A 10 -4.40 4.39 -12.19
CA ASP A 10 -2.94 4.25 -12.31
C ASP A 10 -2.18 3.45 -11.25
N GLY A 11 -2.65 2.25 -10.90
CA GLY A 11 -1.80 1.23 -10.25
C GLY A 11 -2.51 0.26 -9.32
N ALA A 12 -3.77 0.53 -8.98
CA ALA A 12 -4.57 -0.34 -8.14
C ALA A 12 -5.00 -1.60 -8.92
N ARG A 13 -4.52 -2.78 -8.51
CA ARG A 13 -4.87 -4.06 -9.12
C ARG A 13 -4.96 -5.17 -8.05
N PRO A 14 -5.84 -6.16 -8.20
CA PRO A 14 -5.77 -7.34 -7.37
C PRO A 14 -4.44 -8.07 -7.61
N CYS A 15 -3.83 -8.60 -6.55
CA CYS A 15 -2.69 -9.48 -6.65
C CYS A 15 -3.09 -10.75 -7.42
N PRO A 16 -2.34 -11.19 -8.44
CA PRO A 16 -2.70 -12.38 -9.22
C PRO A 16 -2.63 -13.69 -8.43
N ALA A 17 -1.88 -13.74 -7.33
CA ALA A 17 -1.72 -14.95 -6.52
C ALA A 17 -2.79 -15.09 -5.43
N CYS A 18 -3.08 -14.01 -4.68
CA CYS A 18 -4.00 -14.06 -3.54
C CYS A 18 -5.27 -13.22 -3.71
N GLY A 19 -5.40 -12.45 -4.79
CA GLY A 19 -6.57 -11.60 -5.07
C GLY A 19 -6.63 -10.31 -4.25
N THR A 20 -5.77 -10.12 -3.24
CA THR A 20 -5.77 -8.92 -2.38
C THR A 20 -5.60 -7.65 -3.21
N PRO A 21 -6.36 -6.57 -2.97
CA PRO A 21 -6.15 -5.28 -3.63
C PRO A 21 -4.76 -4.73 -3.32
N THR A 22 -3.98 -4.42 -4.35
CA THR A 22 -2.63 -3.86 -4.24
C THR A 22 -2.49 -2.58 -5.04
N LEU A 23 -1.53 -1.73 -4.66
CA LEU A 23 -1.10 -0.55 -5.41
C LEU A 23 0.39 -0.70 -5.75
N ALA A 24 0.70 -0.71 -7.05
CA ALA A 24 2.08 -0.75 -7.54
C ALA A 24 2.49 0.60 -8.14
N GLN A 25 3.61 1.17 -7.70
CA GLN A 25 4.10 2.47 -8.17
C GLN A 25 5.62 2.62 -8.01
N TRP A 26 6.25 3.32 -8.96
CA TRP A 26 7.60 3.86 -8.80
C TRP A 26 7.56 5.13 -7.92
N VAL A 27 8.25 5.11 -6.79
CA VAL A 27 8.24 6.20 -5.80
C VAL A 27 9.62 6.84 -5.73
N GLY A 28 9.69 8.12 -6.07
CA GLY A 28 10.93 8.91 -6.09
C GLY A 28 11.20 9.53 -7.47
N THR A 29 12.26 10.33 -7.56
CA THR A 29 12.64 11.06 -8.79
C THR A 29 13.97 10.59 -9.36
N THR A 30 15.02 10.47 -8.54
CA THR A 30 16.38 10.10 -8.98
C THR A 30 16.72 8.63 -8.71
N ALA A 31 16.25 8.07 -7.60
CA ALA A 31 16.40 6.67 -7.23
C ALA A 31 15.02 6.09 -6.89
N ALA A 32 14.17 5.98 -7.92
CA ALA A 32 12.81 5.54 -7.72
C ALA A 32 12.78 4.08 -7.29
N LEU A 33 12.03 3.78 -6.22
CA LEU A 33 11.80 2.43 -5.74
C LEU A 33 10.45 1.94 -6.27
N HIS A 34 10.42 0.74 -6.85
CA HIS A 34 9.16 0.12 -7.25
C HIS A 34 8.51 -0.52 -6.03
N ALA A 35 7.48 0.13 -5.50
CA ALA A 35 6.73 -0.32 -4.33
C ALA A 35 5.45 -1.02 -4.78
N THR A 36 5.18 -2.20 -4.21
CA THR A 36 3.88 -2.87 -4.29
C THR A 36 3.37 -3.00 -2.87
N VAL A 37 2.24 -2.37 -2.56
CA VAL A 37 1.67 -2.33 -1.21
C VAL A 37 0.23 -2.84 -1.20
N ASP A 38 -0.23 -3.33 -0.05
CA ASP A 38 -1.65 -3.58 0.16
C ASP A 38 -2.43 -2.26 0.05
N LEU A 39 -3.54 -2.29 -0.68
CA LEU A 39 -4.42 -1.13 -0.85
C LEU A 39 -5.71 -1.32 -0.04
N PRO A 40 -5.72 -0.93 1.24
CA PRO A 40 -6.90 -1.07 2.08
C PRO A 40 -8.03 -0.13 1.63
N GLY A 41 -9.21 -0.31 2.23
CA GLY A 41 -10.31 0.64 2.08
C GLY A 41 -9.92 2.05 2.56
N PRO A 42 -10.58 3.13 2.09
CA PRO A 42 -10.23 4.50 2.49
C PRO A 42 -10.39 4.77 3.99
N ASP A 43 -11.35 4.10 4.64
CA ASP A 43 -11.69 4.32 6.06
C ASP A 43 -10.98 3.34 6.99
N GLU A 44 -10.12 2.46 6.46
CA GLU A 44 -9.40 1.49 7.25
C GLU A 44 -8.20 2.14 7.96
N PRO A 45 -8.14 2.12 9.30
CA PRO A 45 -7.06 2.78 10.02
C PRO A 45 -5.73 2.04 9.81
N ARG A 46 -4.73 2.76 9.32
CA ARG A 46 -3.34 2.29 9.19
C ARG A 46 -2.38 3.32 9.78
N PRO A 47 -2.31 3.42 11.11
CA PRO A 47 -1.51 4.44 11.78
C PRO A 47 -0.01 4.18 11.64
N TRP A 48 0.78 5.25 11.73
CA TRP A 48 2.24 5.20 11.59
C TRP A 48 2.90 4.26 12.61
N ALA A 49 2.48 4.34 13.88
CA ALA A 49 3.03 3.52 14.96
C ALA A 49 2.88 2.01 14.70
N ALA A 50 1.76 1.57 14.11
CA ALA A 50 1.56 0.17 13.77
C ALA A 50 2.46 -0.26 12.60
N ALA A 51 2.62 0.59 11.57
CA ALA A 51 3.48 0.29 10.44
C ALA A 51 4.97 0.21 10.85
N LEU A 52 5.40 1.03 11.82
CA LEU A 52 6.76 1.02 12.36
C LEU A 52 7.20 -0.34 12.91
N LEU A 53 6.28 -1.12 13.49
CA LEU A 53 6.57 -2.45 14.01
C LEU A 53 7.01 -3.44 12.93
N HIS A 54 6.65 -3.17 11.67
CA HIS A 54 6.97 -4.03 10.52
C HIS A 54 8.11 -3.49 9.67
N ARG A 55 8.72 -2.37 10.07
CA ARG A 55 9.85 -1.78 9.35
C ARG A 55 11.06 -2.68 9.44
N THR A 56 11.63 -3.01 8.29
CA THR A 56 12.94 -3.67 8.21
C THR A 56 13.80 -2.94 7.17
N PRO A 57 15.11 -3.22 7.08
CA PRO A 57 15.93 -2.68 6.00
C PRO A 57 15.38 -2.98 4.58
N ASN A 58 14.64 -4.08 4.43
CA ASN A 58 14.05 -4.54 3.16
C ASN A 58 12.54 -4.28 3.05
N ASN A 59 11.91 -3.70 4.08
CA ASN A 59 10.48 -3.38 4.09
C ASN A 59 10.29 -1.94 4.56
N LEU A 60 10.17 -1.05 3.57
CA LEU A 60 9.95 0.37 3.80
C LEU A 60 8.47 0.64 4.10
N ILE A 61 8.22 1.75 4.80
CA ILE A 61 6.87 2.23 5.05
C ILE A 61 6.55 3.38 4.09
N TRP A 62 5.35 3.30 3.53
CA TRP A 62 4.82 4.24 2.56
C TRP A 62 3.64 4.99 3.16
N CYS A 63 3.66 6.31 3.08
CA CYS A 63 2.50 7.12 3.40
C CYS A 63 1.62 7.23 2.15
N LEU A 64 0.32 6.98 2.31
CA LEU A 64 -0.69 7.11 1.26
C LEU A 64 -1.68 8.24 1.60
N PRO A 65 -1.40 9.48 1.16
CA PRO A 65 -2.42 10.53 1.15
C PRO A 65 -3.56 10.14 0.19
N ARG A 66 -4.79 10.36 0.63
CA ARG A 66 -5.99 10.19 -0.21
C ARG A 66 -6.59 11.56 -0.51
N PRO A 67 -6.13 12.25 -1.57
CA PRO A 67 -6.74 13.50 -1.96
C PRO A 67 -8.16 13.24 -2.45
N ARG A 68 -9.05 14.22 -2.26
CA ARG A 68 -10.42 14.17 -2.81
C ARG A 68 -10.43 14.04 -4.34
N TYR A 69 -9.40 14.57 -4.99
CA TYR A 69 -9.24 14.58 -6.45
C TYR A 69 -7.81 14.19 -6.85
N GLY A 70 -7.69 13.49 -7.98
CA GLY A 70 -6.40 13.07 -8.54
C GLY A 70 -5.97 11.64 -8.15
N PRO A 71 -4.85 11.15 -8.72
CA PRO A 71 -4.40 9.79 -8.51
C PRO A 71 -3.80 9.59 -7.12
N LEU A 72 -3.88 8.35 -6.64
CA LEU A 72 -3.16 7.93 -5.43
C LEU A 72 -1.65 7.97 -5.69
N ARG A 73 -0.91 8.54 -4.74
CA ARG A 73 0.56 8.62 -4.80
C ARG A 73 1.17 8.22 -3.48
N LEU A 74 1.99 7.19 -3.51
CA LEU A 74 2.80 6.78 -2.38
C LEU A 74 3.91 7.82 -2.14
N ARG A 75 4.20 8.05 -0.87
CA ARG A 75 5.30 8.88 -0.41
C ARG A 75 6.16 8.07 0.55
N TRP A 76 7.47 8.18 0.40
CA TRP A 76 8.38 7.53 1.34
C TRP A 76 8.37 8.27 2.69
N THR A 77 8.25 7.50 3.78
CA THR A 77 8.34 8.01 5.15
C THR A 77 9.81 8.08 5.59
N HIS A 78 10.45 9.20 5.30
CA HIS A 78 11.82 9.49 5.74
C HIS A 78 11.86 10.03 7.19
N ALA A 79 13.06 10.29 7.72
CA ALA A 79 13.27 10.75 9.10
C ALA A 79 12.46 11.98 9.55
N ARG A 80 12.05 12.87 8.61
CA ARG A 80 11.23 14.06 8.92
C ARG A 80 9.71 13.83 8.85
N HIS A 81 9.27 12.58 8.74
CA HIS A 81 7.84 12.27 8.65
C HIS A 81 7.17 12.46 10.02
N PRO A 82 6.08 13.24 10.13
CA PRO A 82 5.44 13.50 11.42
C PRO A 82 4.82 12.22 11.99
N PRO A 83 4.96 11.97 13.32
CA PRO A 83 4.43 10.76 13.95
C PRO A 83 2.89 10.70 13.92
N ASP A 84 2.24 11.85 13.97
CA ASP A 84 0.77 11.99 14.00
C ASP A 84 0.17 12.23 12.61
N CYS A 85 0.84 11.76 11.55
CA CYS A 85 0.34 11.86 10.20
C CYS A 85 -1.02 11.14 10.07
N PRO A 86 -2.09 11.81 9.60
CA PRO A 86 -3.44 11.23 9.55
C PRO A 86 -3.65 10.28 8.37
N HIS A 87 -2.63 10.09 7.53
CA HIS A 87 -2.71 9.26 6.33
C HIS A 87 -2.49 7.78 6.65
N GLN A 88 -2.88 6.91 5.71
CA GLN A 88 -2.60 5.48 5.83
C GLN A 88 -1.11 5.19 5.62
N HIS A 89 -0.53 4.38 6.49
CA HIS A 89 0.86 3.93 6.42
C HIS A 89 0.91 2.45 6.05
N LEU A 90 1.51 2.17 4.90
CA LEU A 90 1.46 0.88 4.23
C LEU A 90 2.86 0.27 4.17
N THR A 91 2.92 -1.04 4.29
CA THR A 91 4.13 -1.83 4.05
C THR A 91 4.03 -2.56 2.72
N SER A 92 5.13 -3.18 2.30
CA SER A 92 5.12 -4.03 1.11
C SER A 92 4.08 -5.13 1.22
N HIS A 93 3.40 -5.40 0.10
CA HIS A 93 2.49 -6.52 -0.02
C HIS A 93 3.26 -7.83 0.06
N THR A 94 2.81 -8.71 0.95
CA THR A 94 3.30 -10.09 1.04
C THR A 94 2.14 -11.02 0.77
N CYS A 95 2.26 -11.86 -0.26
CA CYS A 95 1.33 -12.96 -0.46
C CYS A 95 1.53 -13.99 0.65
N THR A 96 0.57 -14.12 1.55
CA THR A 96 0.49 -15.30 2.39
C THR A 96 -0.26 -16.36 1.59
N PRO A 97 0.38 -17.46 1.13
CA PRO A 97 -0.35 -18.55 0.52
C PRO A 97 -1.36 -19.10 1.53
N ALA A 98 -2.57 -19.43 1.07
CA ALA A 98 -3.50 -20.17 1.91
C ALA A 98 -2.81 -21.45 2.39
N PRO A 99 -2.91 -21.83 3.68
CA PRO A 99 -2.32 -23.07 4.14
C PRO A 99 -2.93 -24.22 3.34
N THR A 100 -2.09 -24.94 2.59
CA THR A 100 -2.49 -26.16 1.89
C THR A 100 -2.68 -27.24 2.96
N THR A 101 -3.88 -27.35 3.53
CA THR A 101 -4.28 -28.56 4.25
C THR A 101 -4.46 -29.68 3.23
N LEU A 102 -3.37 -30.36 2.89
CA LEU A 102 -3.38 -31.69 2.30
C LEU A 102 -3.35 -32.69 3.46
N PHE A 103 -4.51 -33.10 3.92
CA PHE A 103 -4.70 -34.31 4.72
C PHE A 103 -5.85 -35.10 4.11
#